data_AF-A0A2D8N9L2-F1
#
_entry.id   AF-A0A2D8N9L2-F1
#
_cell.length_a   1.000
_cell.length_b   1.000
_cell.length_c   1.000
_cell.angle_alpha   90.00
_cell.angle_beta   90.00
_cell.angle_gamma   90.00
#
_symmetry.space_group_name_H-M   'P 1'
#
loop_
_entity.id
_entity.type
_entity.pdbx_description
1 polymer ?
#
loop_
_entity_poly.entity_id
_entity_poly.type
_entity_poly.pdbx_seq_one_letter_code
_entity_poly.pdbx_strand_id
1 'polypeptide(L)'
;MIIIQQSNVIPYYYDGNVFSFLIDRDPWTTGILTLLFLSFGINNVIVDNHGITRKVLLLPFFKREKSWKEIKHYAFVNEVYEGQHSETKKAVWFIDYKDYVCFRVTKFGRKNLREILEFVDKVEDKYELYLEFKNPIFMRNGMTKVKYPENTEDEKK
;
A
#
# COMPACT_ATOMS: atom_id res chain seq x y z
N MET A 1 2.52 -45.52 -48.10
CA MET A 1 1.16 -45.31 -47.57
C MET A 1 1.29 -44.47 -46.30
N ILE A 2 1.00 -43.16 -46.38
CA ILE A 2 1.10 -42.25 -45.23
C ILE A 2 -0.29 -42.20 -44.59
N ILE A 3 -0.42 -42.75 -43.38
CA ILE A 3 -1.66 -42.66 -42.61
C ILE A 3 -1.66 -41.29 -41.94
N ILE A 4 -2.45 -40.35 -42.47
CA ILE A 4 -2.71 -39.08 -41.82
C ILE A 4 -3.75 -39.34 -40.72
N GLN A 5 -3.32 -39.32 -39.47
CA GLN A 5 -4.22 -39.43 -38.33
C GLN A 5 -5.03 -38.13 -38.24
N GLN A 6 -6.28 -38.13 -38.68
CA GLN A 6 -7.19 -37.01 -38.45
C GLN A 6 -7.51 -36.95 -36.96
N SER A 7 -6.86 -36.04 -36.23
CA SER A 7 -7.17 -35.79 -34.83
C SER A 7 -8.45 -34.96 -34.73
N ASN A 8 -9.49 -35.52 -34.12
CA ASN A 8 -10.67 -34.77 -33.74
C ASN A 8 -10.34 -33.88 -32.54
N VAL A 9 -10.23 -32.56 -32.76
CA VAL A 9 -10.09 -31.59 -31.67
C VAL A 9 -11.49 -31.27 -31.16
N ILE A 10 -11.85 -31.81 -30.00
CA ILE A 10 -13.13 -31.50 -29.35
C ILE A 10 -12.89 -30.31 -28.40
N PRO A 11 -13.49 -29.13 -28.64
CA PRO A 11 -13.35 -28.01 -27.74
C PRO A 11 -14.10 -28.30 -26.43
N TYR A 12 -13.36 -28.26 -25.33
CA TYR A 12 -13.91 -28.32 -23.98
C TYR A 12 -14.17 -26.89 -23.49
N TYR A 13 -15.43 -26.62 -23.15
CA TYR A 13 -15.85 -25.35 -22.56
C TYR A 13 -15.97 -25.50 -21.04
N TYR A 14 -15.30 -24.61 -20.31
CA TYR A 14 -15.25 -24.61 -18.86
C TYR A 14 -16.57 -24.07 -18.28
N ASP A 15 -17.29 -24.86 -17.48
CA ASP A 15 -18.65 -24.55 -16.99
C ASP A 15 -18.69 -23.71 -15.69
N GLY A 16 -17.61 -22.97 -15.41
CA GLY A 16 -17.63 -21.83 -14.49
C GLY A 16 -17.43 -22.13 -12.98
N ASN A 17 -16.22 -21.79 -12.51
CA ASN A 17 -15.88 -21.05 -11.27
C ASN A 17 -14.37 -20.78 -11.38
N VAL A 18 -13.88 -19.57 -11.07
CA VAL A 18 -12.44 -19.27 -11.09
C VAL A 18 -11.64 -20.19 -10.17
N PHE A 19 -12.24 -20.63 -9.07
CA PHE A 19 -11.60 -21.59 -8.16
C PHE A 19 -11.43 -22.97 -8.77
N SER A 20 -12.43 -23.47 -9.48
CA SER A 20 -12.32 -24.78 -10.13
C SER A 20 -11.36 -24.70 -11.33
N PHE A 21 -11.32 -23.57 -12.06
CA PHE A 21 -10.33 -23.32 -13.11
C PHE A 21 -8.88 -23.38 -12.59
N LEU A 22 -8.64 -22.91 -11.37
CA LEU A 22 -7.33 -22.96 -10.72
C LEU A 22 -6.99 -24.36 -10.18
N ILE A 23 -7.96 -25.20 -9.88
CA ILE A 23 -7.74 -26.57 -9.36
C ILE A 23 -7.56 -27.57 -10.51
N ASP A 24 -8.28 -27.39 -11.62
CA ASP A 24 -8.24 -28.28 -12.79
C ASP A 24 -6.98 -28.09 -13.66
N ARG A 25 -6.24 -27.00 -13.46
CA ARG A 25 -4.98 -26.73 -14.16
C ARG A 25 -3.81 -27.46 -13.50
N ASP A 26 -2.71 -27.61 -14.26
CA ASP A 26 -1.44 -28.18 -13.80
C ASP A 26 -1.04 -27.66 -12.38
N PRO A 27 -0.82 -28.55 -11.40
CA PRO A 27 -0.54 -28.19 -10.00
C PRO A 27 0.61 -27.19 -9.81
N TRP A 28 1.60 -27.17 -10.71
CA TRP A 28 2.74 -26.27 -10.64
C TRP A 28 2.30 -24.83 -10.95
N THR A 29 1.39 -24.63 -11.89
CA THR A 29 0.89 -23.28 -12.23
C THR A 29 0.13 -22.65 -11.05
N THR A 30 -0.68 -23.43 -10.35
CA THR A 30 -1.42 -22.99 -9.16
C THR A 30 -0.48 -22.74 -7.97
N GLY A 31 0.54 -23.58 -7.79
CA GLY A 31 1.60 -23.37 -6.80
C GLY A 31 2.38 -22.08 -7.03
N ILE A 32 2.74 -21.76 -8.27
CA ILE A 32 3.44 -20.52 -8.61
C ILE A 32 2.54 -19.30 -8.36
N LEU A 33 1.27 -19.36 -8.75
CA LEU A 33 0.33 -18.24 -8.57
C LEU A 33 0.09 -17.94 -7.08
N THR A 34 -0.07 -18.97 -6.26
CA THR A 34 -0.24 -18.83 -4.80
C THR A 34 1.03 -18.29 -4.12
N LEU A 35 2.22 -18.74 -4.51
CA LEU A 35 3.49 -18.21 -4.03
C LEU A 35 3.68 -16.73 -4.39
N LEU A 36 3.32 -16.34 -5.63
CA LEU A 36 3.32 -14.95 -6.05
C LEU A 36 2.33 -14.11 -5.23
N PHE A 37 1.13 -14.62 -4.96
CA PHE A 37 0.14 -13.91 -4.14
C PHE A 37 0.62 -13.68 -2.70
N LEU A 38 1.19 -14.70 -2.07
CA LEU A 38 1.79 -14.60 -0.74
C LEU A 38 2.92 -13.56 -0.71
N SER A 39 3.68 -13.46 -1.80
CA SER A 39 4.79 -12.53 -1.93
C SER A 39 4.39 -11.05 -1.92
N PHE A 40 3.19 -10.71 -2.42
CA PHE A 40 2.67 -9.34 -2.38
C PHE A 40 2.43 -8.82 -0.96
N GLY A 41 2.23 -9.72 0.01
CA GLY A 41 2.00 -9.37 1.41
C GLY A 41 3.23 -8.76 2.08
N ILE A 42 4.44 -9.15 1.68
CA ILE A 42 5.68 -8.75 2.34
C ILE A 42 6.19 -7.43 1.75
N ASN A 43 5.90 -6.34 2.45
CA ASN A 43 6.32 -4.99 2.09
C ASN A 43 7.47 -4.54 3.00
N ASN A 44 8.57 -4.10 2.40
CA ASN A 44 9.64 -3.43 3.12
C ASN A 44 9.50 -1.93 2.94
N VAL A 45 9.60 -1.20 4.06
CA VAL A 45 9.70 0.26 4.08
C VAL A 45 11.15 0.58 4.45
N ILE A 46 11.81 1.35 3.60
CA ILE A 46 13.19 1.82 3.76
C ILE A 46 13.13 3.33 3.87
N VAL A 47 13.85 3.89 4.84
CA VAL A 47 13.90 5.32 5.12
C VAL A 47 15.36 5.73 5.16
N ASP A 48 15.75 6.60 4.24
CA ASP A 48 17.14 7.05 4.04
C ASP A 48 17.18 8.58 3.92
N ASN A 49 18.38 9.17 3.88
CA ASN A 49 18.56 10.63 3.80
C ASN A 49 17.95 11.25 2.53
N HIS A 50 17.69 10.43 1.52
CA HIS A 50 17.07 10.89 0.27
C HIS A 50 15.53 10.92 0.35
N GLY A 51 14.92 10.04 1.14
CA GLY A 51 13.47 9.88 1.18
C GLY A 51 12.98 8.56 1.79
N ILE A 52 11.72 8.25 1.49
CA ILE A 52 11.05 7.02 1.88
C ILE A 52 10.76 6.14 0.66
N THR A 53 11.06 4.86 0.78
CA THR A 53 10.83 3.85 -0.27
C THR A 53 10.04 2.68 0.29
N ARG A 54 8.97 2.29 -0.42
CA ARG A 54 8.28 1.01 -0.20
C ARG A 54 8.54 0.09 -1.37
N LYS A 55 9.05 -1.11 -1.09
CA LYS A 55 9.26 -2.15 -2.07
C LYS A 55 8.58 -3.45 -1.64
N VAL A 56 7.93 -4.12 -2.58
CA VAL A 56 7.47 -5.50 -2.39
C VAL A 56 8.69 -6.42 -2.44
N LEU A 57 8.91 -7.25 -1.42
CA LEU A 57 10.17 -7.98 -1.23
C LEU A 57 10.57 -8.82 -2.45
N LEU A 58 9.61 -9.51 -3.06
CA LEU A 58 9.86 -10.45 -4.16
C LEU A 58 9.53 -9.89 -5.55
N LEU A 59 9.01 -8.66 -5.63
CA LEU A 59 8.63 -8.03 -6.88
C LEU A 59 9.22 -6.62 -6.98
N PRO A 60 10.46 -6.48 -7.49
CA PRO A 60 11.18 -5.20 -7.49
C PRO A 60 10.50 -4.12 -8.33
N PHE A 61 9.65 -4.51 -9.29
CA PHE A 61 8.87 -3.59 -10.13
C PHE A 61 7.80 -2.82 -9.35
N PHE A 62 7.28 -3.39 -8.26
CA PHE A 62 6.33 -2.70 -7.38
C PHE A 62 7.09 -1.93 -6.29
N LYS A 63 7.85 -0.92 -6.73
CA LYS A 63 8.52 0.07 -5.88
C LYS A 63 7.75 1.39 -5.96
N ARG A 64 7.53 2.02 -4.80
CA ARG A 64 7.16 3.44 -4.71
C ARG A 64 8.25 4.15 -3.93
N GLU A 65 8.71 5.28 -4.43
CA GLU A 65 9.68 6.15 -3.76
C GLU A 65 9.17 7.59 -3.73
N LYS A 66 9.45 8.30 -2.63
CA LYS A 66 9.29 9.75 -2.53
C LYS A 66 10.48 10.33 -1.81
N SER A 67 11.01 11.41 -2.36
CA SER A 67 12.05 12.19 -1.72
C SER A 67 11.48 13.08 -0.62
N TRP A 68 12.29 13.47 0.36
CA TRP A 68 11.88 14.42 1.41
C TRP A 68 11.45 15.79 0.85
N LYS A 69 12.00 16.16 -0.32
CA LYS A 69 11.63 17.37 -1.07
C LYS A 69 10.24 17.31 -1.70
N GLU A 70 9.70 16.12 -1.94
CA GLU A 70 8.33 15.95 -2.45
C GLU A 70 7.30 15.86 -1.32
N ILE A 71 7.74 15.59 -0.10
CA ILE A 71 6.89 15.46 1.09
C ILE A 71 6.75 16.83 1.74
N LYS A 72 5.51 17.30 1.87
CA LYS A 72 5.20 18.59 2.50
C LYS A 72 5.27 18.47 4.02
N HIS A 73 4.62 17.45 4.59
CA HIS A 73 4.62 17.16 6.03
C HIS A 73 4.12 15.73 6.29
N TYR A 74 4.14 15.31 7.56
CA TYR A 74 3.49 14.08 8.00
C TYR A 74 2.40 14.36 9.05
N ALA A 75 1.41 13.47 9.12
CA ALA A 75 0.32 13.55 10.07
C ALA A 75 0.13 12.23 10.82
N PHE A 76 -0.03 12.32 12.14
CA PHE A 76 -0.58 11.26 12.97
C PHE A 76 -2.09 11.24 12.78
N VAL A 77 -2.59 10.14 12.23
CA VAL A 77 -3.99 10.01 11.87
C VAL A 77 -4.65 8.91 12.69
N ASN A 78 -5.74 9.27 13.38
CA ASN A 78 -6.71 8.32 13.89
C ASN A 78 -7.72 8.01 12.78
N GLU A 79 -7.62 6.82 12.20
CA GLU A 79 -8.57 6.34 11.20
C GLU A 79 -9.67 5.56 11.89
N VAL A 80 -10.86 6.15 12.00
CA VAL A 80 -12.03 5.54 12.65
C VAL A 80 -12.87 4.86 11.58
N TYR A 81 -12.95 3.54 11.63
CA TYR A 81 -13.79 2.75 10.72
C TYR A 81 -15.11 2.44 11.42
N GLU A 82 -16.21 2.99 10.90
CA GLU A 82 -17.56 2.75 11.41
C GLU A 82 -18.21 1.61 10.62
N GLY A 83 -18.71 0.60 11.33
CA GLY A 83 -19.29 -0.62 10.77
C GLY A 83 -19.71 -1.58 11.88
N GLN A 84 -20.03 -2.84 11.54
CA GLN A 84 -20.47 -3.85 12.52
C GLN A 84 -19.41 -4.12 13.62
N HIS A 85 -18.14 -3.88 13.31
CA HIS A 85 -17.06 -3.82 14.29
C HIS A 85 -16.32 -2.50 14.11
N SER A 86 -16.54 -1.55 15.03
CA SER A 86 -15.85 -0.27 14.99
C SER A 86 -14.38 -0.48 15.36
N GLU A 87 -13.48 -0.05 14.47
CA GLU A 87 -12.04 -0.19 14.66
C GLU A 87 -11.36 1.17 14.46
N THR A 88 -10.51 1.57 15.40
CA THR A 88 -9.67 2.76 15.24
C THR A 88 -8.23 2.33 14.96
N LYS A 89 -7.70 2.74 13.80
CA LYS A 89 -6.31 2.49 13.42
C LYS A 89 -5.50 3.77 13.55
N LYS A 90 -4.43 3.71 14.33
CA LYS A 90 -3.41 4.77 14.37
C LYS A 90 -2.44 4.58 13.21
N ALA A 91 -2.28 5.62 12.42
CA ALA A 91 -1.44 5.63 11.22
C ALA A 91 -0.58 6.89 11.19
N VAL A 92 0.55 6.81 10.49
CA VAL A 92 1.28 8.00 10.04
C VAL A 92 1.09 8.13 8.54
N TRP A 93 0.64 9.29 8.10
CA TRP A 93 0.46 9.64 6.70
C TRP A 93 1.53 10.65 6.31
N PHE A 94 2.26 10.35 5.24
CA PHE A 94 3.14 11.30 4.58
C PHE A 94 2.36 11.94 3.43
N ILE A 95 2.33 13.27 3.41
CA ILE A 95 1.49 14.05 2.52
C ILE A 95 2.39 14.88 1.62
N ASP A 96 2.11 14.84 0.31
CA ASP A 96 2.85 15.61 -0.68
C ASP A 96 2.38 17.06 -0.79
N TYR A 97 3.08 17.87 -1.58
CA TYR A 97 2.69 19.28 -1.83
C TYR A 97 1.37 19.46 -2.59
N LYS A 98 0.79 18.38 -3.14
CA LYS A 98 -0.54 18.40 -3.78
C LYS A 98 -1.65 18.02 -2.80
N ASP A 99 -1.29 17.83 -1.52
CA ASP A 99 -2.15 17.40 -0.42
C ASP A 99 -2.71 15.98 -0.60
N TYR A 100 -1.96 15.09 -1.27
CA TYR A 100 -2.30 13.67 -1.37
C TYR A 100 -1.42 12.83 -0.45
N VAL A 101 -2.01 11.79 0.15
CA VAL A 101 -1.26 10.79 0.92
C VAL A 101 -0.42 9.97 -0.05
N CYS A 102 0.89 10.12 0.02
CA CYS A 102 1.82 9.38 -0.82
C CYS A 102 2.32 8.10 -0.15
N PHE A 103 2.48 8.14 1.19
CA PHE A 103 2.81 6.97 2.00
C PHE A 103 1.96 6.93 3.26
N ARG A 104 1.58 5.71 3.63
CA ARG A 104 0.85 5.42 4.86
C ARG A 104 1.55 4.28 5.58
N VAL A 105 1.83 4.50 6.86
CA VAL A 105 2.44 3.52 7.74
C VAL A 105 1.44 3.20 8.84
N THR A 106 0.90 1.99 8.82
CA THR A 106 -0.01 1.48 9.85
C THR A 106 0.65 0.35 10.59
N LYS A 107 0.86 0.51 11.90
CA LYS A 107 1.47 -0.48 12.79
C LYS A 107 2.47 -1.42 12.07
N PHE A 108 3.59 -0.86 11.62
CA PHE A 108 4.84 -1.60 11.80
C PHE A 108 5.07 -1.70 13.31
N GLY A 109 5.74 -2.74 13.82
CA GLY A 109 6.02 -2.83 15.26
C GLY A 109 6.49 -1.48 15.79
N ARG A 110 5.99 -1.03 16.96
CA ARG A 110 6.15 0.35 17.48
C ARG A 110 7.58 0.89 17.34
N LYS A 111 8.58 0.00 17.49
CA LYS A 111 10.00 0.28 17.34
C LYS A 111 10.35 0.84 15.95
N ASN A 112 9.92 0.18 14.87
CA ASN A 112 10.25 0.59 13.51
C ASN A 112 9.60 1.93 13.15
N LEU A 113 8.37 2.17 13.62
CA LEU A 113 7.73 3.47 13.41
C LEU A 113 8.49 4.59 14.13
N ARG A 114 8.92 4.34 15.36
CA ARG A 114 9.70 5.31 16.14
C ARG A 114 11.04 5.62 15.46
N GLU A 115 11.75 4.61 14.96
CA GLU A 115 12.99 4.79 14.22
C GLU A 115 12.80 5.62 12.94
N ILE A 116 11.69 5.41 12.22
CA ILE A 116 11.35 6.22 11.03
C ILE A 116 11.11 7.68 11.42
N LEU A 117 10.33 7.94 12.46
CA LEU A 117 10.02 9.30 12.90
C LEU A 117 11.26 10.01 13.46
N GLU A 118 12.03 9.35 14.34
CA GLU A 118 13.30 9.88 14.86
C GLU A 118 14.30 10.20 13.74
N PHE A 119 14.24 9.47 12.63
CA PHE A 119 15.06 9.75 11.45
C PHE A 119 14.53 10.98 10.70
N VAL A 120 13.23 11.03 10.42
CA VAL A 120 12.59 12.16 9.72
C VAL A 120 12.86 13.47 10.45
N ASP A 121 12.69 13.51 11.76
CA ASP A 121 12.91 14.68 12.62
C ASP A 121 14.34 15.22 12.55
N LYS A 122 15.32 14.34 12.28
CA LYS A 122 16.73 14.72 12.13
C LYS A 122 17.07 15.25 10.75
N VAL A 123 16.37 14.77 9.73
CA VAL A 123 16.68 15.08 8.33
C VAL A 123 15.97 16.35 7.88
N GLU A 124 14.74 16.59 8.34
CA GLU A 124 13.99 17.76 7.91
C GLU A 124 12.96 18.26 8.93
N ASP A 125 12.86 19.59 9.06
CA ASP A 125 11.89 20.28 9.92
C ASP A 125 10.46 20.22 9.35
N LYS A 126 9.93 19.00 9.20
CA LYS A 126 8.54 18.79 8.77
C LYS A 126 7.59 19.06 9.93
N TYR A 127 6.46 19.68 9.62
CA TYR A 127 5.44 19.97 10.62
C TYR A 127 4.66 18.71 11.01
N GLU A 128 4.45 18.51 12.31
CA GLU A 128 3.63 17.42 12.82
C GLU A 128 2.16 17.84 12.89
N LEU A 129 1.29 17.05 12.27
CA LEU A 129 -0.16 17.24 12.38
C LEU A 129 -0.81 16.07 13.10
N TYR A 130 -1.87 16.34 13.86
CA TYR A 130 -2.75 15.33 14.41
C TYR A 130 -4.12 15.46 13.75
N LEU A 131 -4.55 14.41 13.05
CA LEU A 131 -5.80 14.39 12.29
C LEU A 131 -6.65 13.20 12.74
N GLU A 132 -7.96 13.37 12.64
CA GLU A 132 -8.92 12.28 12.84
C GLU A 132 -9.87 12.24 11.66
N PHE A 133 -9.99 11.05 11.04
CA PHE A 133 -10.90 10.86 9.92
C PHE A 133 -11.75 9.62 10.11
N LYS A 134 -13.04 9.78 9.79
CA LYS A 134 -14.00 8.69 9.71
C LYS A 134 -13.98 8.08 8.30
N ASN A 135 -13.86 6.76 8.23
CA ASN A 135 -13.81 5.96 7.00
C ASN A 135 -12.91 6.56 5.89
N PRO A 136 -11.62 6.86 6.15
CA PRO A 136 -10.75 7.58 5.20
C PRO A 136 -10.23 6.74 4.02
N ILE A 137 -11.05 5.83 3.47
CA ILE A 137 -10.59 4.81 2.50
C ILE A 137 -9.96 5.44 1.25
N PHE A 138 -10.53 6.53 0.74
CA PHE A 138 -10.02 7.21 -0.45
C PHE A 138 -8.80 8.10 -0.16
N MET A 139 -8.84 8.87 0.94
CA MET A 139 -7.74 9.73 1.37
C MET A 139 -6.49 8.93 1.70
N ARG A 140 -6.63 7.87 2.51
CA ARG A 140 -5.50 7.02 2.96
C ARG A 140 -4.75 6.34 1.80
N ASN A 141 -5.43 6.17 0.67
CA ASN A 141 -4.90 5.55 -0.54
C ASN A 141 -4.38 6.58 -1.55
N GLY A 142 -4.42 7.87 -1.24
CA GLY A 142 -3.97 8.95 -2.12
C GLY A 142 -4.90 9.21 -3.31
N MET A 143 -6.17 8.81 -3.24
CA MET A 143 -7.14 9.03 -4.33
C MET A 143 -7.83 10.39 -4.24
N THR A 144 -7.93 10.94 -3.02
CA THR A 144 -8.53 12.24 -2.74
C THR A 144 -7.60 13.05 -1.85
N LYS A 145 -7.69 14.38 -1.97
CA LYS A 145 -6.92 15.30 -1.14
C LYS A 145 -7.25 15.13 0.34
N VAL A 146 -6.23 15.30 1.18
CA VAL A 146 -6.36 15.37 2.63
C VAL A 146 -7.12 16.65 2.99
N LYS A 147 -8.11 16.51 3.88
CA LYS A 147 -8.83 17.65 4.42
C LYS A 147 -8.14 18.10 5.69
N TYR A 148 -7.75 19.35 5.76
CA TYR A 148 -7.19 19.93 6.97
C TYR A 148 -8.32 20.58 7.78
N PRO A 149 -8.24 20.62 9.11
CA PRO A 149 -9.14 21.44 9.89
C PRO A 149 -8.98 22.89 9.44
N GLU A 150 -10.11 23.58 9.21
CA GLU A 150 -10.12 25.03 9.01
C GLU A 150 -9.74 25.68 10.34
N ASN A 151 -8.44 25.91 10.52
CA ASN A 151 -7.75 26.92 11.34
C ASN A 151 -6.39 26.39 11.81
N THR A 152 -5.34 26.82 11.12
CA THR A 152 -4.01 27.23 11.64
C THR A 152 -3.19 27.74 10.46
N GLU A 153 -3.73 28.72 9.74
CA GLU A 153 -2.86 29.75 9.18
C GLU A 153 -2.36 30.56 10.39
N ASP A 154 -1.07 30.92 10.41
CA ASP A 154 -0.46 31.93 11.29
C ASP A 154 0.25 31.54 12.62
N GLU A 155 0.92 30.39 12.74
CA GLU A 155 1.94 30.21 13.80
C GLU A 155 3.25 29.57 13.31
N LYS A 156 3.90 30.14 12.28
CA LYS A 156 5.37 30.16 12.16
C LYS A 156 5.79 31.45 11.46
N LYS A 157 5.82 32.52 12.24
CA LYS A 157 6.52 33.77 11.93
C LYS A 157 7.98 33.65 12.33
#